data_AF-A0A3D2URW8-F1
#
_entry.id   AF-A0A3D2URW8-F1
#
_cell.length_a   1.000
_cell.length_b   1.000
_cell.length_c   1.000
_cell.angle_alpha   90.00
_cell.angle_beta   90.00
_cell.angle_gamma   90.00
#
_symmetry.space_group_name_H-M   'P 1'
#
loop_
_entity.id
_entity.type
_entity.pdbx_description
1 polymer ?
#
loop_
_entity_poly.entity_id
_entity_poly.type
_entity_poly.pdbx_seq_one_letter_code
_entity_poly.pdbx_strand_id
1 'polypeptide(L)' 'MESNSKNKVKQPPILFDKTQAIIKELNKKLGGTLITYFNNPRGSVCHDDVLALFELLEKIGHQQKIYLFI' A
#
# COMPACT_ATOMS: atom_id res chain seq x y z
N MET A 1 -6.72 -25.72 6.27
CA MET A 1 -7.69 -25.07 5.37
C MET A 1 -7.73 -23.61 5.77
N GLU A 2 -6.92 -22.75 5.15
CA GLU A 2 -7.01 -21.32 5.39
C GLU A 2 -8.15 -20.76 4.55
N SER A 3 -9.17 -20.28 5.23
CA SER A 3 -10.34 -19.66 4.62
C SER A 3 -9.90 -18.38 3.92
N ASN A 4 -9.91 -18.41 2.59
CA ASN A 4 -9.83 -17.23 1.73
C ASN A 4 -11.13 -16.42 1.88
N SER A 5 -11.30 -15.82 3.05
CA SER A 5 -12.32 -14.83 3.31
C SER A 5 -11.87 -13.59 2.55
N LYS A 6 -12.48 -13.35 1.38
CA LYS A 6 -12.47 -12.03 0.76
C LYS A 6 -12.94 -11.04 1.81
N ASN A 7 -12.01 -10.38 2.49
CA ASN A 7 -12.30 -9.37 3.49
C ASN A 7 -13.21 -8.35 2.84
N LYS A 8 -14.49 -8.41 3.20
CA LYS A 8 -15.52 -7.59 2.57
C LYS A 8 -15.22 -6.16 3.00
N VAL A 9 -14.79 -5.34 2.04
CA VAL A 9 -14.43 -3.94 2.29
C VAL A 9 -15.62 -3.28 2.99
N LYS A 10 -15.47 -2.98 4.29
CA LYS A 10 -16.55 -2.51 5.15
C LYS A 10 -17.06 -1.15 4.70
N GLN A 11 -16.14 -0.28 4.29
CA GLN A 11 -16.46 0.97 3.60
C GLN A 11 -15.34 1.26 2.59
N PRO A 12 -15.66 1.85 1.42
CA PRO A 12 -14.65 2.28 0.48
C PRO A 12 -13.81 3.43 1.08
N PRO A 13 -12.52 3.56 0.74
CA PRO A 13 -11.71 4.66 1.24
C PRO A 13 -12.22 6.00 0.69
N ILE A 14 -12.45 6.97 1.58
CA ILE A 14 -13.18 8.22 1.30
C ILE A 14 -12.51 9.07 0.20
N LEU A 15 -11.18 9.09 0.19
CA LEU A 15 -10.39 9.93 -0.73
C LEU A 15 -9.55 9.11 -1.72
N PHE A 16 -9.92 7.85 -1.96
CA PHE A 16 -9.09 6.92 -2.74
C PHE A 16 -8.68 7.50 -4.09
N ASP A 17 -9.63 7.96 -4.91
CA ASP A 17 -9.32 8.45 -6.25
C ASP A 17 -8.41 9.69 -6.22
N LYS A 18 -8.62 10.58 -5.24
CA LYS A 18 -7.80 11.78 -5.05
C LYS A 18 -6.37 11.41 -4.63
N THR A 19 -6.20 10.48 -3.70
CA THR A 19 -4.87 10.05 -3.24
C THR A 19 -4.13 9.27 -4.32
N GLN A 20 -4.82 8.40 -5.07
CA GLN A 20 -4.20 7.68 -6.20
C GLN A 20 -3.76 8.61 -7.33
N ALA A 21 -4.51 9.69 -7.60
CA ALA A 21 -4.09 10.71 -8.56
C ALA A 21 -2.76 11.38 -8.14
N ILE A 22 -2.64 11.76 -6.86
CA ILE A 22 -1.42 12.36 -6.32
C ILE A 22 -0.24 11.38 -6.37
N ILE A 23 -0.43 10.12 -5.96
CA ILE A 23 0.61 9.08 -6.01
C ILE A 23 1.10 8.88 -7.45
N LYS A 24 0.20 8.89 -8.43
CA LYS A 24 0.56 8.77 -9.85
C LYS A 24 1.43 9.93 -10.33
N GLU A 25 1.16 11.15 -9.89
CA GLU A 25 2.01 12.31 -10.19
C GLU A 25 3.38 12.22 -9.50
N LEU A 26 3.42 11.77 -8.26
CA LEU A 26 4.66 11.57 -7.51
C LEU A 26 5.54 10.49 -8.17
N ASN A 27 4.96 9.37 -8.59
CA ASN A 27 5.70 8.31 -9.31
C ASN A 27 6.39 8.86 -10.56
N LYS A 28 5.70 9.72 -11.33
CA LYS A 28 6.28 10.38 -12.51
C LYS A 28 7.42 11.31 -12.14
N LYS A 29 7.26 12.12 -11.07
CA LYS A 29 8.30 13.06 -10.61
C LYS A 29 9.54 12.35 -10.05
N LEU A 30 9.33 11.24 -9.35
CA LEU A 30 10.39 10.45 -8.72
C LEU A 30 11.08 9.50 -9.71
N GLY A 31 10.42 9.13 -10.80
CA GLY A 31 10.92 8.12 -11.73
C GLY A 31 10.98 6.73 -11.10
N GLY A 32 10.03 6.40 -10.23
CA GLY A 32 9.94 5.12 -9.52
C GLY A 32 8.62 4.96 -8.78
N THR A 33 8.41 3.77 -8.20
CA THR A 33 7.15 3.45 -7.53
C THR A 33 7.16 3.92 -6.07
N LEU A 34 6.24 4.79 -5.70
CA LEU A 34 5.99 5.20 -4.33
C LEU A 34 5.01 4.25 -3.66
N ILE A 35 5.42 3.69 -2.53
CA ILE A 35 4.57 2.99 -1.57
C ILE A 35 4.47 3.88 -0.34
N THR A 36 3.24 4.19 0.06
CA THR A 36 2.95 4.96 1.28
C THR A 36 2.32 4.04 2.30
N TYR A 37 2.85 4.05 3.52
CA TYR A 37 2.31 3.32 4.65
C TYR A 37 1.98 4.31 5.77
N PHE A 38 0.81 4.20 6.36
CA PHE A 38 0.40 5.04 7.48
C PHE A 38 0.01 4.12 8.64
N ASN A 39 0.75 4.22 9.74
CA ASN A 39 0.38 3.57 11.00
C ASN A 39 -0.20 4.61 11.97
N ASN A 40 -1.01 4.14 12.91
CA ASN A 40 -1.38 4.93 14.07
C ASN A 40 -0.09 5.35 14.83
N PRO A 41 0.06 6.60 15.28
CA PRO A 41 1.23 7.03 16.04
C PRO A 41 1.57 6.17 17.28
N ARG A 42 0.59 5.43 17.81
CA ARG A 42 0.78 4.48 18.94
C ARG A 42 0.75 3.02 18.52
N GLY A 43 0.59 2.75 17.23
CA GLY A 43 0.65 1.40 16.67
C GLY A 43 2.08 1.04 16.29
N SER A 44 2.46 -0.19 16.60
CA SER A 44 3.68 -0.79 16.06
C SER A 44 3.37 -1.46 14.74
N VAL A 45 4.37 -1.56 13.87
CA VAL A 45 4.32 -2.49 12.73
C VAL A 45 4.19 -3.91 13.27
N CYS A 46 3.18 -4.65 12.83
CA CYS A 46 2.94 -6.03 13.23
C CYS A 46 3.00 -6.98 12.02
N HIS A 47 2.74 -8.27 12.29
CA HIS A 47 2.78 -9.32 11.26
C HIS A 47 1.84 -9.02 10.07
N ASP A 48 0.65 -8.48 10.34
CA ASP A 48 -0.35 -8.20 9.31
C ASP A 48 0.12 -7.10 8.34
N ASP A 49 0.85 -6.10 8.84
CA ASP A 49 1.43 -5.05 8.00
C ASP A 49 2.50 -5.61 7.06
N VAL A 50 3.30 -6.57 7.55
CA VAL A 50 4.34 -7.24 6.75
C VAL A 50 3.69 -8.08 5.65
N LEU A 51 2.65 -8.84 5.97
CA LEU A 51 1.90 -9.63 4.98
C LEU A 51 1.25 -8.72 3.92
N ALA A 52 0.62 -7.63 4.35
CA ALA A 52 -0.01 -6.68 3.42
C ALA A 52 1.02 -6.04 2.46
N LEU A 53 2.20 -5.66 2.97
CA LEU A 53 3.27 -5.13 2.13
C LEU A 53 3.84 -6.21 1.20
N PHE A 54 3.98 -7.45 1.67
CA PHE A 54 4.42 -8.58 0.84
C PHE A 54 3.47 -8.83 -0.33
N GLU A 55 2.17 -8.98 -0.08
CA GLU A 55 1.16 -9.16 -1.12
C GLU A 55 1.13 -7.99 -2.12
N LEU A 56 1.32 -6.76 -1.63
CA LEU A 56 1.42 -5.58 -2.48
C LEU A 56 2.64 -5.67 -3.40
N LEU A 57 3.81 -6.03 -2.85
CA LEU A 57 5.06 -6.18 -3.61
C LEU A 57 4.96 -7.29 -4.66
N GLU A 58 4.34 -8.42 -4.33
CA GLU A 58 4.06 -9.48 -5.31
C GLU A 58 3.17 -8.98 -6.44
N LYS A 59 2.12 -8.21 -6.11
CA LYS A 59 1.16 -7.70 -7.09
C LYS A 59 1.76 -6.64 -8.04
N ILE A 60 2.60 -5.75 -7.54
CA ILE A 60 3.25 -4.74 -8.40
C ILE A 60 4.45 -5.31 -9.18
N GLY A 61 4.91 -6.52 -8.81
CA GLY A 61 6.03 -7.19 -9.44
C GLY A 61 7.37 -6.48 -9.22
N HIS A 62 8.40 -6.93 -9.93
CA HIS A 62 9.75 -6.37 -9.80
C HIS A 62 9.77 -4.89 -10.18
N GLN A 63 10.24 -4.05 -9.24
CA GLN A 63 10.45 -2.62 -9.45
C GLN A 63 11.93 -2.31 -9.37
N GLN A 64 12.45 -1.51 -10.31
CA GLN A 64 13.87 -1.08 -10.29
C GLN A 64 14.18 -0.14 -9.12
N LYS A 65 13.18 0.66 -8.70
CA LYS A 65 13.29 1.59 -7.60
C LYS A 65 11.95 1.74 -6.89
N ILE A 66 11.98 1.54 -5.58
CA ILE A 66 10.85 1.77 -4.69
C ILE A 66 11.20 2.91 -3.75
N TYR A 67 10.26 3.85 -3.61
CA TYR A 67 10.26 4.86 -2.58
C TYR A 67 9.25 4.43 -1.51
N LEU A 68 9.68 4.35 -0.26
CA LEU A 68 8.81 4.04 0.86
C LEU A 68 8.64 5.30 1.73
N PHE A 69 7.39 5.72 1.93
CA PHE A 69 7.03 6.83 2.82
C PHE A 69 6.20 6.29 3.99
N ILE A 70 6.62 6.59 5.21
CA ILE A 70 6.06 6.09 6.48
C ILE A 70 5.64 7.28 7.35
#